data_AF-A0A438GLS8-F1
#
_entry.id   AF-A0A438GLS8-F1
#
_cell.length_a   1.000
_cell.length_b   1.000
_cell.length_c   1.000
_cell.angle_alpha   90.00
_cell.angle_beta   90.00
_cell.angle_gamma   90.00
#
_symmetry.space_group_name_H-M   'P 1'
#
loop_
_entity.id
_entity.type
_entity.pdbx_description
1 polymer ?
#
loop_
_entity_poly.entity_id
_entity_poly.type
_entity_poly.pdbx_seq_one_letter_code
_entity_poly.pdbx_strand_id
1 'polypeptide(L)'
;MLEEHPNIGVYMVPSLNIRQEIIIVEVPKLGKEVALKALKDWGQPKYKITYLVFCTTSGVEMPGANYKLANLLGLDTSVRRVMLYHQGYYIGGTVL
;
A
#
# COMPACT_ATOMS: atom_id res chain seq x y z
N MET A 1 1.00 2.97 -20.52
CA MET A 1 1.40 1.78 -19.74
C MET A 1 1.60 0.52 -20.58
N LEU A 2 0.58 -0.13 -21.17
CA LEU A 2 0.81 -1.37 -21.94
C LEU A 2 1.53 -1.11 -23.28
N GLU A 3 1.28 0.05 -23.91
CA GLU A 3 2.02 0.49 -25.10
C GLU A 3 3.49 0.80 -24.77
N GLU A 4 3.77 1.35 -23.58
CA GLU A 4 5.12 1.70 -23.12
C GLU A 4 5.88 0.47 -22.56
N HIS A 5 5.16 -0.52 -22.05
CA HIS A 5 5.70 -1.72 -21.42
C HIS A 5 5.00 -2.99 -21.92
N PRO A 6 5.20 -3.38 -23.19
CA PRO A 6 4.47 -4.47 -23.83
C PRO A 6 4.68 -5.82 -23.12
N ASN A 7 5.84 -6.03 -22.51
CA ASN A 7 6.19 -7.25 -21.76
C ASN A 7 5.23 -7.55 -20.60
N ILE A 8 4.47 -6.56 -20.12
CA ILE A 8 3.42 -6.75 -19.12
C ILE A 8 2.25 -7.56 -19.69
N GLY A 9 1.95 -7.41 -20.99
CA GLY A 9 0.85 -8.09 -21.68
C GLY A 9 1.24 -9.42 -22.32
N VAL A 10 2.53 -9.73 -22.42
CA VAL A 10 3.01 -10.97 -23.08
C VAL A 10 3.13 -12.10 -22.08
N TYR A 11 2.62 -13.27 -22.46
CA TYR A 11 2.64 -14.47 -21.64
C TYR A 11 4.08 -14.91 -21.31
N MET A 12 4.35 -15.13 -20.02
CA MET A 12 5.61 -15.69 -19.49
C MET A 12 6.90 -14.95 -19.88
N VAL A 13 6.80 -13.66 -20.24
CA VAL A 13 7.97 -12.80 -20.50
C VAL A 13 8.37 -12.05 -19.22
N PRO A 14 9.68 -11.86 -18.96
CA PRO A 14 10.16 -11.09 -17.82
C PRO A 14 9.55 -9.68 -17.76
N SER A 15 8.82 -9.42 -16.69
CA SER A 15 8.15 -8.13 -16.45
C SER A 15 8.13 -7.73 -14.97
N LEU A 16 8.91 -8.42 -14.12
CA LEU A 16 8.91 -8.20 -12.67
C LEU A 16 9.31 -6.77 -12.30
N ASN A 17 10.44 -6.27 -12.81
CA ASN A 17 10.97 -4.95 -12.44
C ASN A 17 9.96 -3.84 -12.73
N ILE A 18 9.39 -3.82 -13.94
CA ILE A 18 8.43 -2.77 -14.30
C ILE A 18 7.13 -2.88 -13.50
N ARG A 19 6.64 -4.11 -13.24
CA ARG A 19 5.47 -4.29 -12.36
C ARG A 19 5.76 -3.78 -10.95
N GLN A 20 6.95 -4.06 -10.44
CA GLN A 20 7.38 -3.62 -9.12
C GLN A 20 7.45 -2.08 -9.06
N GLU A 21 8.12 -1.42 -10.02
CA GLU A 21 8.22 0.04 -10.10
C GLU A 21 6.86 0.73 -10.10
N ILE A 22 5.88 0.16 -10.78
CA ILE A 22 4.51 0.69 -10.82
C ILE A 22 3.81 0.46 -9.49
N ILE A 23 3.83 -0.76 -8.96
CA ILE A 23 3.09 -1.14 -7.76
C ILE A 23 3.60 -0.39 -6.52
N ILE A 24 4.91 -0.20 -6.37
CA ILE A 24 5.48 0.49 -5.20
C ILE A 24 5.07 1.95 -5.09
N VAL A 25 4.70 2.57 -6.22
CA VAL A 25 4.24 3.96 -6.28
C VAL A 25 2.72 4.02 -6.14
N GLU A 26 2.00 3.19 -6.89
CA GLU A 26 0.55 3.30 -7.02
C GLU A 26 -0.21 2.70 -5.83
N VAL A 27 0.29 1.62 -5.20
CA VAL A 27 -0.38 1.01 -4.05
C VAL A 27 -0.50 1.97 -2.85
N PRO A 28 0.57 2.66 -2.40
CA PRO A 28 0.44 3.65 -1.33
C PRO A 28 -0.45 4.85 -1.70
N LYS A 29 -0.46 5.28 -2.97
CA LYS A 29 -1.33 6.38 -3.44
C LYS A 29 -2.81 5.99 -3.36
N LEU A 30 -3.15 4.81 -3.87
CA LEU A 30 -4.52 4.29 -3.76
C LEU A 30 -4.93 4.13 -2.29
N GLY A 31 -4.04 3.59 -1.46
CA GLY A 31 -4.25 3.49 -0.02
C GLY A 31 -4.51 4.83 0.65
N LYS A 32 -3.81 5.90 0.23
CA LYS A 32 -4.01 7.27 0.72
C LYS A 32 -5.41 7.77 0.41
N GLU A 33 -5.89 7.61 -0.82
CA GLU A 33 -7.22 8.09 -1.22
C GLU A 33 -8.34 7.46 -0.40
N VAL A 34 -8.26 6.14 -0.18
CA VAL A 34 -9.24 5.41 0.62
C VAL A 34 -9.10 5.77 2.10
N ALA A 35 -7.88 5.85 2.63
CA ALA A 35 -7.64 6.23 4.02
C ALA A 35 -8.14 7.65 4.33
N LEU A 36 -8.01 8.61 3.38
CA LEU A 36 -8.55 9.96 3.57
C LEU A 36 -10.08 9.98 3.64
N LYS A 37 -10.76 9.15 2.84
CA LYS A 37 -12.22 8.99 2.93
C LYS A 37 -12.62 8.39 4.27
N ALA A 38 -11.98 7.30 4.68
CA ALA A 38 -12.24 6.65 5.97
C ALA A 38 -11.97 7.59 7.16
N LEU A 39 -10.91 8.40 7.11
CA LEU A 39 -10.59 9.40 8.13
C LEU A 39 -11.65 10.51 8.21
N LYS A 40 -12.15 10.95 7.04
CA LYS A 40 -13.23 11.93 6.96
C LYS A 40 -14.51 11.38 7.60
N ASP A 41 -14.85 10.12 7.32
CA ASP A 41 -16.03 9.46 7.89
C ASP A 41 -15.88 9.21 9.40
N TRP A 42 -14.66 8.92 9.86
CA TRP A 42 -14.37 8.76 11.29
C TRP A 42 -14.46 10.07 12.09
N GLY A 43 -14.13 11.21 11.47
CA GLY A 43 -14.31 12.56 12.03
C GLY A 43 -13.39 12.93 13.20
N GLN A 44 -12.51 12.03 13.64
CA GLN A 44 -11.53 12.29 14.68
C GLN A 44 -10.21 12.82 14.12
N PRO A 45 -9.42 13.55 14.92
CA PRO A 45 -8.14 14.07 14.45
C PRO A 45 -7.11 12.95 14.25
N LYS A 46 -6.27 13.11 13.22
CA LYS A 46 -5.30 12.10 12.77
C LYS A 46 -4.30 11.67 13.86
N TYR A 47 -3.96 12.53 14.81
CA TYR A 47 -3.03 12.21 15.90
C TYR A 47 -3.56 11.12 16.86
N LYS A 48 -4.88 10.82 16.83
CA LYS A 48 -5.46 9.71 17.61
C LYS A 48 -5.19 8.34 16.99
N ILE A 49 -4.69 8.27 15.76
CA ILE A 49 -4.26 7.01 15.15
C ILE A 49 -3.02 6.53 15.92
N THR A 50 -3.08 5.33 16.46
CA THR A 50 -1.99 4.71 17.22
C THR A 50 -1.36 3.52 16.51
N TYR A 51 -2.10 2.91 15.58
CA TYR A 51 -1.68 1.76 14.79
C TYR A 51 -2.05 1.95 13.31
N LEU A 52 -1.17 1.48 12.44
CA LEU A 52 -1.42 1.37 11.01
C LEU A 52 -1.04 -0.03 10.55
N VAL A 53 -2.03 -0.80 10.10
CA VAL A 53 -1.82 -2.10 9.46
C VAL A 53 -1.99 -1.90 7.96
N PHE A 54 -0.98 -2.25 7.17
CA PHE A 54 -1.05 -2.20 5.72
C PHE A 54 -0.84 -3.59 5.14
N CYS A 55 -1.72 -3.97 4.23
CA CYS A 55 -1.71 -5.24 3.53
C CYS A 55 -1.53 -5.01 2.03
N THR A 56 -0.61 -5.75 1.40
CA THR A 56 -0.56 -5.87 -0.06
C THR A 56 -0.14 -7.28 -0.48
N THR A 57 -0.70 -7.76 -1.59
CA THR A 57 -0.34 -9.05 -2.19
C THR A 57 0.94 -8.97 -3.04
N SER A 58 1.36 -7.77 -3.42
CA SER A 58 2.50 -7.51 -4.32
C SER A 58 3.20 -6.19 -3.99
N GLY A 59 4.44 -6.00 -4.47
CA GLY A 59 5.17 -4.74 -4.26
C GLY A 59 5.99 -4.71 -2.97
N VAL A 60 6.83 -5.72 -2.73
CA VAL A 60 7.73 -5.75 -1.56
C VAL A 60 8.85 -4.74 -1.73
N GLU A 61 9.03 -3.86 -0.74
CA GLU A 61 10.08 -2.85 -0.71
C GLU A 61 10.39 -2.47 0.74
N MET A 62 11.58 -1.95 0.99
CA MET A 62 11.95 -1.36 2.26
C MET A 62 12.50 0.07 2.02
N PRO A 63 11.93 1.11 2.64
CA PRO A 63 10.77 1.11 3.54
C PRO A 63 9.46 0.70 2.84
N GLY A 64 8.61 -0.05 3.57
CA GLY A 64 7.39 -0.65 3.02
C GLY A 64 6.23 0.32 2.77
N ALA A 65 5.14 -0.21 2.21
CA ALA A 65 3.95 0.59 1.86
C ALA A 65 3.29 1.23 3.09
N ASN A 66 3.35 0.57 4.26
CA ASN A 66 2.92 1.13 5.55
C ASN A 66 3.67 2.43 5.91
N TYR A 67 4.97 2.49 5.67
CA TYR A 67 5.80 3.67 5.92
C TYR A 67 5.44 4.80 4.93
N LYS A 68 5.35 4.45 3.63
CA LYS A 68 4.97 5.40 2.58
C LYS A 68 3.58 6.00 2.84
N LEU A 69 2.60 5.17 3.21
CA LEU A 69 1.25 5.64 3.53
C LEU A 69 1.25 6.56 4.76
N ALA A 70 1.95 6.19 5.84
CA ALA A 70 2.02 7.01 7.04
C ALA A 70 2.57 8.42 6.74
N ASN A 71 3.61 8.50 5.91
CA ASN A 71 4.17 9.78 5.46
C ASN A 71 3.18 10.56 4.59
N LEU A 72 2.50 9.90 3.64
CA LEU A 72 1.52 10.53 2.76
C LEU A 72 0.29 11.10 3.49
N LEU A 73 -0.10 10.49 4.61
CA LEU A 73 -1.20 10.95 5.46
C LEU A 73 -0.76 11.98 6.51
N GLY A 74 0.55 12.15 6.71
CA GLY A 74 1.12 12.98 7.77
C GLY A 74 0.76 12.44 9.15
N LEU A 75 0.89 11.13 9.36
CA LEU A 75 0.71 10.51 10.66
C LEU A 75 1.92 10.78 11.56
N ASP A 76 1.70 10.70 12.87
CA ASP A 76 2.76 10.84 13.86
C ASP A 76 3.82 9.72 13.69
N THR A 77 5.08 10.04 13.95
CA THR A 77 6.19 9.08 13.85
C THR A 77 6.11 7.94 14.86
N SER A 78 5.36 8.12 15.96
CA SER A 78 5.11 7.12 17.00
C SER A 78 4.06 6.07 16.62
N VAL A 79 3.34 6.25 15.50
CA VAL A 79 2.35 5.27 15.03
C VAL A 79 3.03 3.92 14.81
N ARG A 80 2.49 2.90 15.48
CA ARG A 80 2.96 1.52 15.34
C ARG A 80 2.49 0.96 14.01
N ARG A 81 3.44 0.52 13.19
CA ARG A 81 3.16 0.08 11.82
C ARG A 81 3.39 -1.41 11.66
N VAL A 82 2.41 -2.11 11.09
CA VAL A 82 2.50 -3.51 10.69
C VAL A 82 2.38 -3.59 9.17
N MET A 83 3.35 -4.23 8.52
CA MET A 83 3.32 -4.46 7.08
C MET A 83 3.11 -5.95 6.83
N LEU A 84 2.07 -6.29 6.09
CA LEU A 84 1.74 -7.66 5.71
C LEU A 84 1.89 -7.80 4.20
N TYR A 85 2.88 -8.59 3.79
CA TYR A 85 3.18 -8.91 2.40
C TYR A 85 2.73 -10.33 2.06
N HIS A 86 2.23 -10.52 0.83
CA HIS A 86 2.01 -11.83 0.21
C HIS A 86 1.07 -12.78 0.97
N GLN A 87 0.13 -12.25 1.75
CA GLN A 87 -0.84 -13.06 2.51
C GLN A 87 -2.07 -13.50 1.68
N GLY A 88 -2.12 -13.17 0.38
CA GLY A 88 -3.21 -13.59 -0.49
C GLY A 88 -4.58 -13.05 -0.07
N TYR A 89 -5.64 -13.84 -0.31
CA TYR A 89 -7.03 -13.39 -0.18
C TYR A 89 -7.61 -13.48 1.24
N TYR A 90 -7.00 -14.26 2.16
CA TYR A 90 -7.53 -14.42 3.52
C TYR A 90 -7.14 -13.29 4.48
N ILE A 91 -6.27 -12.38 4.03
CA ILE A 91 -5.72 -11.30 4.86
C ILE A 91 -6.77 -10.33 5.41
N GLY A 92 -7.92 -10.19 4.75
CA GLY A 92 -9.02 -9.37 5.28
C GLY A 92 -9.44 -9.82 6.68
N GLY A 93 -9.44 -11.11 6.97
CA GLY A 93 -9.72 -11.65 8.31
C GLY A 93 -8.54 -11.58 9.27
N THR A 94 -7.30 -11.45 8.77
CA THR A 94 -6.08 -11.34 9.59
C THR A 94 -5.85 -9.91 10.12
N VAL A 95 -6.38 -8.90 9.41
CA VAL A 95 -6.20 -7.48 9.76
C VAL A 95 -7.27 -6.97 10.72
N LEU A 96 -8.44 -7.63 10.78
CA LEU A 96 -9.53 -7.32 11.71
C LEU A 96 -9.25 -7.89 13.11
#